data_AF-A0A9D2DIM5-F1
#
_entry.id   AF-A0A9D2DIM5-F1
#
_cell.length_a   1.000
_cell.length_b   1.000
_cell.length_c   1.000
_cell.angle_alpha   90.00
_cell.angle_beta   90.00
_cell.angle_gamma   90.00
#
_symmetry.space_group_name_H-M   'P 1'
#
loop_
_entity.id
_entity.type
_entity.pdbx_description
1 polymer ?
#
loop_
_entity_poly.entity_id
_entity_poly.type
_entity_poly.pdbx_seq_one_letter_code
_entity_poly.pdbx_strand_id
1 'polypeptide(L)'
;MRIAIAQMETRAGDFAQTGRRMVEYARRAADAGADLLLFPMAALCGVTPVQRAEREGFLLDLMECLLLLVDELACPCLVPLLIDTDEAPLAEALLIDEGELRPVRLAARLDAMAAGDGDAPADDALPEIAFRGARLGVAFTYDDLD
;
A
#
# COMPACT_ATOMS: atom_id res chain seq x y z
N MET A 1 10.32 4.61 -17.12
CA MET A 1 9.78 4.51 -15.75
C MET A 1 10.95 4.33 -14.78
N ARG A 2 11.05 5.18 -13.77
CA ARG A 2 12.03 5.15 -12.68
C ARG A 2 11.30 4.80 -11.39
N ILE A 3 11.66 3.70 -10.76
CA ILE A 3 11.07 3.27 -9.49
C ILE A 3 12.07 3.55 -8.38
N ALA A 4 11.63 4.26 -7.35
CA ALA A 4 12.38 4.43 -6.12
C ALA A 4 11.90 3.42 -5.07
N ILE A 5 12.81 2.96 -4.21
CA ILE A 5 12.51 2.03 -3.13
C ILE A 5 12.92 2.71 -1.83
N ALA A 6 11.96 2.99 -0.95
CA ALA A 6 12.24 3.54 0.37
C ALA A 6 12.73 2.43 1.30
N GLN A 7 14.03 2.38 1.57
CA GLN A 7 14.57 1.59 2.67
C GLN A 7 14.59 2.46 3.92
N MET A 8 13.58 2.31 4.78
CA MET A 8 13.37 3.19 5.92
C MET A 8 13.21 2.42 7.23
N GLU A 9 13.57 3.06 8.33
CA GLU A 9 13.21 2.59 9.66
C GLU A 9 11.71 2.79 9.89
N THR A 10 11.06 1.75 10.39
CA THR A 10 9.62 1.71 10.65
C THR A 10 9.37 1.39 12.11
N ARG A 11 8.27 1.93 12.66
CA ARG A 11 7.83 1.62 14.02
C ARG A 11 6.32 1.40 13.97
N ALA A 12 5.92 0.13 14.16
CA ALA A 12 4.53 -0.29 14.12
C ALA A 12 3.66 0.58 15.04
N GLY A 13 2.56 1.10 14.50
CA GLY A 13 1.61 1.94 15.23
C GLY A 13 2.09 3.37 15.53
N ASP A 14 3.34 3.73 15.22
CA ASP A 14 3.80 5.12 15.26
C ASP A 14 3.52 5.80 13.92
N PHE A 15 2.23 6.01 13.66
CA PHE A 15 1.75 6.59 12.42
C PHE A 15 2.28 8.01 12.21
N ALA A 16 2.32 8.83 13.26
CA ALA A 16 2.77 10.22 13.17
C ALA A 16 4.24 10.33 12.74
N GLN A 17 5.15 9.54 13.35
CA GLN A 17 6.56 9.58 12.96
C GLN A 17 6.80 8.88 11.62
N THR A 18 6.14 7.74 11.39
CA THR A 18 6.31 6.97 10.16
C THR A 18 5.78 7.73 8.95
N GLY A 19 4.59 8.32 9.03
CA GLY A 19 4.01 9.15 7.96
C GLY A 19 4.90 10.34 7.59
N ARG A 20 5.44 11.07 8.58
CA ARG A 20 6.41 12.17 8.32
C ARG A 20 7.65 11.69 7.57
N ARG A 21 8.21 10.53 7.94
CA ARG A 21 9.34 9.93 7.22
C ARG A 21 8.95 9.55 5.80
N MET A 22 7.77 8.96 5.59
CA MET A 22 7.29 8.61 4.25
C MET A 22 7.18 9.85 3.34
N VAL A 23 6.65 10.96 3.85
CA VAL A 23 6.62 12.25 3.13
C VAL A 23 8.02 12.73 2.76
N GLU A 24 8.99 12.61 3.66
CA GLU A 24 10.39 12.97 3.37
C GLU A 24 11.00 12.07 2.28
N TYR A 25 10.76 10.76 2.32
CA TYR A 25 11.20 9.83 1.27
C TYR A 25 10.55 10.15 -0.08
N ALA A 26 9.26 10.52 -0.09
CA ALA A 26 8.56 10.93 -1.31
C ALA A 26 9.17 12.19 -1.92
N ARG A 27 9.51 13.21 -1.10
CA ARG A 27 10.21 14.41 -1.59
C ARG A 27 11.56 14.06 -2.22
N ARG A 28 12.37 13.23 -1.55
CA ARG A 28 13.68 12.79 -2.08
C ARG A 28 13.52 11.98 -3.38
N ALA A 29 12.50 11.14 -3.48
CA ALA A 29 12.21 10.37 -4.68
C ALA A 29 11.76 11.28 -5.84
N ALA A 30 10.90 12.27 -5.57
CA ALA A 30 10.48 13.28 -6.53
C ALA A 30 11.67 14.09 -7.05
N ASP A 31 12.56 14.56 -6.16
CA ASP A 31 13.77 15.30 -6.51
C ASP A 31 14.74 14.48 -7.39
N ALA A 32 14.77 13.16 -7.20
CA ALA A 32 15.53 12.22 -8.04
C ALA A 32 14.84 11.89 -9.38
N GLY A 33 13.64 12.42 -9.61
CA GLY A 33 12.83 12.15 -10.79
C GLY A 33 12.24 10.74 -10.82
N ALA A 34 11.88 10.18 -9.67
CA ALA A 34 11.15 8.92 -9.61
C ALA A 34 9.72 9.09 -10.14
N ASP A 35 9.27 8.09 -10.90
CA ASP A 35 7.89 8.00 -11.38
C ASP A 35 6.97 7.34 -10.35
N LEU A 36 7.51 6.45 -9.51
CA LEU A 36 6.80 5.70 -8.47
C LEU A 36 7.74 5.41 -7.31
N LEU A 37 7.31 5.64 -6.07
CA LEU A 37 8.02 5.25 -4.85
C LEU A 37 7.33 4.06 -4.18
N LEU A 38 8.12 3.04 -3.81
CA LEU A 38 7.65 1.88 -3.06
C LEU A 38 8.08 1.96 -1.60
N PHE A 39 7.15 1.70 -0.69
CA PHE A 39 7.43 1.57 0.74
C PHE A 39 7.53 0.10 1.17
N PRO A 40 8.27 -0.21 2.25
CA PRO A 40 8.42 -1.58 2.71
C PRO A 40 7.10 -2.10 3.29
N MET A 41 6.88 -3.41 3.16
CA MET A 41 5.71 -4.07 3.71
C MET A 41 5.64 -3.84 5.24
N ALA A 42 4.43 -3.64 5.76
CA ALA A 42 4.17 -3.39 7.17
C ALA A 42 4.81 -2.11 7.75
N ALA A 43 5.16 -1.12 6.93
CA ALA A 43 5.79 0.12 7.40
C ALA A 43 4.96 0.89 8.44
N LEU A 44 3.65 0.98 8.23
CA LEU A 44 2.73 1.69 9.12
C LEU A 44 2.24 0.78 10.27
N CYS A 45 1.63 -0.35 9.91
CA CYS A 45 0.89 -1.18 10.87
C CYS A 45 1.76 -2.17 11.64
N GLY A 46 2.97 -2.50 11.15
CA GLY A 46 3.71 -3.66 11.63
C GLY A 46 3.05 -4.99 11.27
N VAL A 47 3.67 -6.09 11.68
CA VAL A 47 3.24 -7.47 11.36
C VAL A 47 2.47 -8.15 12.50
N THR A 48 2.38 -7.49 13.67
CA THR A 48 1.73 -8.05 14.85
C THR A 48 0.28 -7.58 14.91
N PRO A 49 -0.70 -8.48 15.08
CA PRO A 49 -2.10 -8.10 15.22
C PRO A 49 -2.33 -7.17 16.42
N VAL A 50 -3.23 -6.20 16.23
CA VAL A 50 -3.61 -5.24 17.27
C VAL A 50 -4.62 -5.89 18.21
N GLN A 51 -4.47 -5.63 19.51
CA GLN A 51 -5.40 -6.13 20.52
C GLN A 51 -6.83 -5.67 20.22
N ARG A 52 -7.82 -6.54 20.41
CA ARG A 52 -9.23 -6.24 20.05
C ARG A 52 -9.74 -4.93 20.66
N ALA A 53 -9.34 -4.59 21.88
CA ALA A 53 -9.72 -3.37 22.57
C ALA A 53 -9.09 -2.09 21.98
N GLU A 54 -8.01 -2.21 21.22
CA GLU A 54 -7.25 -1.09 20.65
C GLU A 54 -7.55 -0.88 19.14
N ARG A 55 -8.24 -1.83 18.50
CA ARG A 55 -8.49 -1.83 17.04
C ARG A 55 -9.15 -0.56 16.52
N GLU A 56 -10.15 -0.04 17.22
CA GLU A 56 -10.88 1.17 16.77
C GLU A 56 -9.96 2.40 16.74
N GLY A 57 -9.23 2.65 17.83
CA GLY A 57 -8.26 3.75 17.89
C GLY A 57 -7.15 3.59 16.84
N PHE A 58 -6.64 2.38 16.67
CA PHE A 58 -5.63 2.09 15.66
C PHE A 58 -6.11 2.37 14.24
N LEU A 59 -7.37 2.04 13.91
CA LEU A 59 -7.93 2.32 12.59
C LEU A 59 -8.14 3.82 12.37
N LEU A 60 -8.56 4.57 13.40
CA LEU A 60 -8.69 6.02 13.33
C LEU A 60 -7.32 6.67 13.06
N ASP A 61 -6.29 6.30 13.83
CA ASP A 61 -4.94 6.83 13.65
C ASP A 61 -4.35 6.46 12.27
N LEU A 62 -4.63 5.25 11.78
CA LEU A 62 -4.25 4.83 10.44
C LEU A 62 -4.95 5.71 9.38
N MET A 63 -6.26 5.95 9.51
CA MET A 63 -7.00 6.80 8.58
C MET A 63 -6.46 8.24 8.57
N GLU A 64 -6.18 8.82 9.73
CA GLU A 64 -5.56 10.15 9.83
C GLU A 64 -4.18 10.18 9.14
N CYS A 65 -3.39 9.13 9.31
CA CYS A 65 -2.11 9.01 8.63
C CYS A 65 -2.26 8.89 7.11
N LEU A 66 -3.24 8.12 6.62
CA LEU A 66 -3.49 7.99 5.19
C LEU A 66 -3.92 9.32 4.58
N LEU A 67 -4.77 10.09 5.25
CA LEU A 67 -5.15 11.44 4.80
C LEU A 67 -3.94 12.37 4.72
N LEU A 68 -3.07 12.36 5.74
CA LEU A 68 -1.79 13.09 5.68
C LEU A 68 -0.97 12.69 4.45
N LEU A 69 -0.86 11.40 4.16
CA LEU A 69 -0.09 10.91 3.01
C LEU A 69 -0.72 11.34 1.67
N VAL A 70 -2.03 11.27 1.55
CA VAL A 70 -2.77 11.74 0.36
C VAL A 70 -2.47 13.22 0.08
N ASP A 71 -2.39 14.05 1.13
CA ASP A 71 -2.17 15.49 1.00
C ASP A 71 -0.69 15.87 0.76
N GLU A 72 0.26 15.11 1.31
CA GLU A 72 1.67 15.55 1.43
C GLU A 72 2.68 14.77 0.57
N LEU A 73 2.29 13.63 -0.02
CA LEU A 73 3.22 12.86 -0.86
C LEU A 73 3.57 13.62 -2.14
N ALA A 74 4.87 13.84 -2.37
CA ALA A 74 5.38 14.65 -3.47
C ALA A 74 5.51 13.91 -4.82
N CYS A 75 5.22 12.61 -4.84
CA CYS A 75 5.22 11.78 -6.04
C CYS A 75 4.26 10.58 -5.86
N PRO A 76 3.89 9.89 -6.95
CA PRO A 76 3.11 8.67 -6.85
C PRO A 76 3.79 7.64 -5.94
N CYS A 77 3.02 7.03 -5.03
CA CYS A 77 3.55 6.08 -4.06
C CYS A 77 2.69 4.82 -3.96
N LEU A 78 3.34 3.68 -3.79
CA LEU A 78 2.69 2.43 -3.38
C LEU A 78 2.93 2.22 -1.88
N VAL A 79 1.86 2.31 -1.09
CA VAL A 79 1.88 2.18 0.38
C VAL A 79 1.28 0.85 0.78
N PRO A 80 2.07 -0.12 1.28
CA PRO A 80 1.54 -1.39 1.76
C PRO A 80 0.82 -1.26 3.10
N LEU A 81 -0.26 -2.02 3.25
CA LEU A 81 -1.02 -2.18 4.49
C LEU A 81 -1.23 -3.67 4.78
N LEU A 82 -1.26 -4.01 6.06
CA LEU A 82 -1.77 -5.28 6.54
C LEU A 82 -3.10 -5.02 7.25
N ILE A 83 -4.16 -5.63 6.72
CA ILE A 83 -5.51 -5.53 7.24
C ILE A 83 -5.77 -6.76 8.09
N ASP A 84 -6.05 -6.57 9.36
CA ASP A 84 -6.43 -7.67 10.25
C ASP A 84 -7.84 -8.15 9.90
N THR A 85 -7.97 -9.41 9.49
CA THR A 85 -9.26 -10.07 9.20
C THR A 85 -9.49 -11.22 10.17
N ASP A 86 -10.72 -11.73 10.23
CA ASP A 86 -11.05 -12.83 11.14
C ASP A 86 -10.38 -14.17 10.77
N GLU A 87 -9.91 -14.33 9.52
CA GLU A 87 -9.25 -15.55 9.04
C GLU A 87 -7.73 -15.43 9.09
N ALA A 88 -7.17 -14.43 8.41
CA ALA A 88 -5.74 -14.17 8.35
C ALA A 88 -5.45 -12.69 8.01
N PRO A 89 -4.29 -12.13 8.40
CA PRO A 89 -3.87 -10.81 7.97
C PRO A 89 -3.82 -10.75 6.44
N LEU A 90 -4.46 -9.72 5.90
CA LEU A 90 -4.64 -9.55 4.49
C LEU A 90 -3.78 -8.39 3.99
N ALA A 91 -2.84 -8.68 3.10
CA ALA A 91 -2.01 -7.64 2.51
C ALA A 91 -2.80 -6.83 1.48
N GLU A 92 -2.61 -5.51 1.48
CA GLU A 92 -3.13 -4.59 0.49
C GLU A 92 -2.05 -3.55 0.15
N ALA A 93 -2.11 -3.00 -1.04
CA ALA A 93 -1.31 -1.86 -1.44
C ALA A 93 -2.24 -0.71 -1.82
N LEU A 94 -1.94 0.49 -1.34
CA LEU A 94 -2.60 1.70 -1.76
C LEU A 94 -1.70 2.43 -2.75
N LEU A 95 -2.18 2.61 -3.97
CA LEU A 95 -1.60 3.59 -4.88
C LEU A 95 -2.14 4.96 -4.47
N ILE A 96 -1.25 5.84 -4.03
CA ILE A 96 -1.56 7.24 -3.75
C ILE A 96 -0.91 8.09 -4.83
N ASP A 97 -1.73 8.80 -5.60
CA ASP A 97 -1.29 9.68 -6.69
C ASP A 97 -2.27 10.84 -6.87
N GLU A 98 -1.76 12.05 -7.07
CA GLU A 98 -2.55 13.29 -7.28
C GLU A 98 -3.72 13.51 -6.29
N GLY A 99 -3.53 13.17 -5.02
CA GLY A 99 -4.58 13.32 -3.99
C GLY A 99 -5.66 12.24 -4.05
N GLU A 100 -5.50 11.22 -4.88
CA GLU A 100 -6.37 10.05 -4.94
C GLU A 100 -5.70 8.85 -4.24
N LEU A 101 -6.53 8.02 -3.61
CA LEU A 101 -6.14 6.78 -2.98
C LEU A 101 -6.88 5.63 -3.65
N ARG A 102 -6.13 4.69 -4.25
CA ARG A 102 -6.68 3.51 -4.93
C ARG A 102 -6.15 2.22 -4.28
N PRO A 103 -7.02 1.35 -3.73
CA PRO A 103 -6.60 0.03 -3.27
C PRO A 103 -6.33 -0.88 -4.47
N VAL A 104 -5.16 -1.49 -4.53
CA VAL A 104 -4.66 -2.22 -5.70
C VAL A 104 -5.33 -3.58 -5.81
N ARG A 105 -5.27 -4.40 -4.74
CA ARG A 105 -5.79 -5.76 -4.76
C ARG A 105 -7.31 -5.78 -4.80
N LEU A 106 -7.97 -4.91 -4.02
CA LEU A 106 -9.41 -4.76 -4.11
C LEU A 106 -9.87 -4.29 -5.50
N ALA A 107 -9.21 -3.29 -6.10
CA ALA A 107 -9.59 -2.83 -7.44
C ALA A 107 -9.42 -3.94 -8.49
N ALA A 108 -8.30 -4.66 -8.48
CA ALA A 108 -8.06 -5.77 -9.40
C ALA A 108 -9.13 -6.86 -9.26
N ARG A 109 -9.54 -7.19 -8.03
CA ARG A 109 -10.62 -8.15 -7.77
C ARG A 109 -11.98 -7.65 -8.31
N LEU A 110 -12.30 -6.38 -8.12
CA LEU A 110 -13.54 -5.80 -8.64
C LEU A 110 -13.57 -5.80 -10.17
N ASP A 111 -12.44 -5.50 -10.81
CA ASP A 111 -12.29 -5.52 -12.27
C ASP A 111 -12.47 -6.95 -12.82
N ALA A 112 -11.90 -7.97 -12.17
CA ALA A 112 -12.07 -9.38 -12.54
C ALA A 112 -13.53 -9.85 -12.40
N MET A 113 -14.19 -9.47 -11.30
CA MET A 113 -15.61 -9.75 -11.09
C MET A 113 -16.48 -9.11 -12.18
N ALA A 114 -16.19 -7.86 -12.55
CA ALA A 114 -16.91 -7.15 -13.62
C ALA A 114 -16.70 -7.78 -15.00
N ALA A 115 -15.53 -8.39 -15.25
CA ALA A 115 -15.22 -9.11 -16.49
C ALA A 115 -15.93 -10.48 -16.61
N GLY A 116 -16.65 -10.92 -15.57
CA GLY A 116 -17.31 -12.23 -15.55
C GLY A 116 -16.37 -13.38 -15.22
N ASP A 117 -15.16 -13.09 -14.74
CA ASP A 117 -14.14 -14.06 -14.35
C ASP A 117 -14.23 -14.44 -12.85
N GLY A 118 -15.35 -14.10 -12.21
CA GLY A 118 -15.56 -14.22 -10.76
C GLY A 118 -15.63 -15.64 -10.20
N ASP A 119 -15.47 -16.67 -11.05
CA ASP A 119 -15.43 -18.09 -10.69
C ASP A 119 -14.01 -18.68 -10.81
N ALA A 120 -13.05 -17.93 -11.36
CA ALA A 120 -11.64 -18.30 -11.31
C ALA A 120 -11.10 -18.05 -9.88
N PRO A 121 -10.35 -18.98 -9.28
CA PRO A 121 -9.76 -18.75 -7.97
C PRO A 121 -8.86 -17.50 -8.06
N ALA A 122 -9.21 -16.47 -7.30
CA ALA A 122 -8.49 -15.20 -7.24
C ALA A 122 -7.06 -15.32 -6.67
N ASP A 123 -6.63 -16.55 -6.33
CA ASP A 123 -5.40 -16.83 -5.59
C ASP A 123 -4.15 -16.94 -6.48
N ASP A 124 -4.27 -17.16 -7.80
CA ASP A 124 -3.08 -17.42 -8.64
C ASP A 124 -2.58 -16.19 -9.43
N ALA A 125 -3.35 -15.10 -9.52
CA ALA A 125 -2.97 -13.93 -10.33
C ALA A 125 -2.65 -12.72 -9.45
N LEU A 126 -1.44 -12.17 -9.63
CA LEU A 126 -1.02 -10.93 -8.96
C LEU A 126 -2.00 -9.80 -9.30
N PRO A 127 -2.39 -8.96 -8.32
CA PRO A 127 -3.14 -7.76 -8.63
C PRO A 127 -2.28 -6.82 -9.48
N GLU A 128 -2.86 -6.34 -10.58
CA GLU A 128 -2.16 -5.51 -11.55
C GLU A 128 -2.67 -4.07 -11.55
N ILE A 129 -1.74 -3.13 -11.75
CA ILE A 129 -2.06 -1.73 -12.02
C ILE A 129 -1.49 -1.27 -13.36
N ALA A 130 -2.29 -0.54 -14.12
CA ALA A 130 -1.80 0.23 -15.26
C ALA A 130 -1.21 1.55 -14.75
N PHE A 131 0.08 1.76 -14.95
CA PHE A 131 0.78 2.96 -14.48
C PHE A 131 1.76 3.47 -15.52
N ARG A 132 1.57 4.72 -15.97
CA ARG A 132 2.43 5.40 -16.97
C ARG A 132 2.77 4.53 -18.20
N GLY A 133 1.77 3.82 -18.74
CA GLY A 133 1.92 2.96 -19.92
C GLY A 133 2.53 1.59 -19.68
N ALA A 134 2.83 1.22 -18.43
CA ALA A 134 3.23 -0.11 -18.02
C ALA A 134 2.11 -0.83 -17.25
N ARG A 135 2.17 -2.16 -17.20
CA ARG A 135 1.37 -3.00 -16.28
C ARG A 135 2.29 -3.51 -15.19
N LEU A 136 1.95 -3.25 -13.94
CA LEU A 136 2.74 -3.64 -12.77
C LEU A 136 1.95 -4.65 -11.95
N GLY A 137 2.46 -5.88 -11.84
CA GLY A 137 1.96 -6.86 -10.88
C GLY A 137 2.52 -6.57 -9.50
N VAL A 138 1.68 -6.67 -8.47
CA VAL A 138 2.08 -6.40 -7.08
C VAL A 138 2.04 -7.69 -6.27
N ALA A 139 3.22 -8.21 -5.96
CA ALA A 139 3.42 -9.30 -5.00
C ALA A 139 3.62 -8.71 -3.59
N PHE A 140 3.02 -9.35 -2.59
CA PHE A 140 3.15 -9.00 -1.18
C PHE A 140 4.09 -9.95 -0.44
N THR A 141 4.26 -11.16 -0.96
CA THR A 141 5.19 -12.17 -0.47
C THR A 141 6.05 -12.72 -1.62
N TYR A 142 7.10 -13.48 -1.28
CA TYR A 142 7.89 -14.17 -2.30
C TYR A 142 7.12 -15.34 -2.94
N ASP A 143 6.22 -15.97 -2.19
CA ASP A 143 5.43 -17.11 -2.66
C ASP A 143 4.45 -16.67 -3.76
N ASP A 144 4.07 -15.40 -3.81
CA ASP A 144 3.22 -14.84 -4.87
C ASP A 144 3.94 -14.75 -6.24
N LEU A 145 5.25 -14.99 -6.30
CA LEU A 145 6.07 -14.87 -7.51
C LEU A 145 6.40 -16.21 -8.19
N ASP A 146 6.08 -17.34 -7.54
CA ASP A 146 6.32 -18.70 -8.03
C ASP A 146 5.21 -19.19 -8.97
#